data_AF-A0A399JBP8-F1
#
_entry.id   AF-A0A399JBP8-F1
#
_cell.length_a   1.000
_cell.length_b   1.000
_cell.length_c   1.000
_cell.angle_alpha   90.00
_cell.angle_beta   90.00
_cell.angle_gamma   90.00
#
_symmetry.space_group_name_H-M   'P 1'
#
loop_
_entity.id
_entity.type
_entity.pdbx_description
1 polymer ?
#
loop_
_entity_poly.entity_id
_entity_poly.type
_entity_poly.pdbx_seq_one_letter_code
_entity_poly.pdbx_strand_id
1 'polypeptide(L)'
;MGKYQRQEEAVMNATATRELSTLDRCDRCGAQAYVRATLASTGGSLLFCAHHAREVEDKLRPLSSAWLDESAALSERPSFDDED
;
A
#
# COMPACT_ATOMS: atom_id res chain seq x y z
N MET A 1 -25.29 1.76 20.37
CA MET A 1 -24.48 2.54 19.41
C MET A 1 -23.47 1.68 18.62
N GLY A 2 -23.65 0.36 18.46
CA GLY A 2 -22.60 -0.54 17.93
C GLY A 2 -22.74 -1.00 16.47
N LYS A 3 -23.54 -0.34 15.63
CA LYS A 3 -23.78 -0.78 14.24
C LYS A 3 -22.94 -0.05 13.18
N TYR A 4 -22.44 1.14 13.48
CA TYR A 4 -21.62 1.94 12.55
C TYR A 4 -20.13 1.59 12.66
N GLN A 5 -19.64 1.38 13.89
CA GLN A 5 -18.24 1.07 14.15
C GLN A 5 -17.74 -0.19 13.43
N ARG A 6 -18.55 -1.25 13.37
CA ARG A 6 -18.21 -2.49 12.66
C ARG A 6 -18.06 -2.30 11.15
N GLN A 7 -18.82 -1.38 10.55
CA GLN A 7 -18.75 -1.13 9.11
C GLN A 7 -17.52 -0.30 8.75
N GLU A 8 -17.11 0.63 9.62
CA GLU A 8 -15.89 1.43 9.47
C GLU A 8 -14.63 0.54 9.56
N GLU A 9 -14.58 -0.36 10.53
CA GLU A 9 -13.48 -1.31 10.72
C GLU A 9 -13.29 -2.24 9.50
N ALA A 10 -14.40 -2.72 8.91
CA ALA A 10 -14.34 -3.60 7.74
C ALA A 10 -13.80 -2.90 6.49
N VAL A 11 -14.15 -1.63 6.28
CA VAL A 11 -13.65 -0.83 5.15
C VAL A 11 -12.17 -0.47 5.33
N MET A 12 -11.73 -0.14 6.56
CA MET A 12 -10.31 0.09 6.86
C MET A 12 -9.45 -1.16 6.66
N ASN A 13 -9.96 -2.33 7.04
CA ASN A 13 -9.26 -3.58 6.81
C ASN A 13 -9.21 -3.93 5.31
N ALA A 14 -10.28 -3.69 4.56
CA ALA A 14 -10.31 -3.95 3.12
C ALA A 14 -9.31 -3.10 2.33
N THR A 15 -9.07 -1.84 2.74
CA THR A 15 -8.01 -1.02 2.13
C THR A 15 -6.62 -1.40 2.62
N ALA A 16 -6.45 -1.92 3.83
CA ALA A 16 -5.16 -2.43 4.29
C ALA A 16 -4.67 -3.65 3.48
N THR A 17 -5.59 -4.49 2.99
CA THR A 17 -5.26 -5.76 2.29
C THR A 17 -5.37 -5.71 0.76
N ARG A 18 -5.77 -4.57 0.17
CA ARG A 18 -5.91 -4.43 -1.28
C ARG A 18 -4.54 -4.25 -1.95
N GLU A 19 -4.29 -4.93 -3.06
CA GLU A 19 -3.13 -4.71 -3.94
C GLU A 19 -3.05 -3.26 -4.44
N LEU A 20 -1.82 -2.78 -4.65
CA LEU A 20 -1.57 -1.47 -5.23
C LEU A 20 -1.84 -1.49 -6.73
N SER A 21 -2.53 -0.45 -7.18
CA SER A 21 -2.87 -0.27 -8.58
C SER A 21 -2.06 0.86 -9.21
N THR A 22 -2.16 0.99 -10.53
CA THR A 22 -1.58 2.11 -11.28
C THR A 22 -2.20 3.47 -10.93
N LEU A 23 -3.24 3.53 -10.11
CA LEU A 23 -3.83 4.77 -9.59
C LEU A 23 -3.26 5.20 -8.25
N ASP A 24 -2.57 4.31 -7.53
CA ASP A 24 -1.94 4.63 -6.25
C ASP A 24 -0.68 5.48 -6.51
N ARG A 25 -0.56 6.61 -5.79
CA ARG A 25 0.49 7.61 -6.00
C ARG A 25 1.37 7.72 -4.77
N CYS A 26 2.67 7.83 -5.00
CA CYS A 26 3.62 8.08 -3.93
C CYS A 26 3.38 9.46 -3.33
N ASP A 27 3.20 9.53 -2.02
CA ASP A 27 2.91 10.77 -1.30
C ASP A 27 4.05 11.79 -1.38
N ARG A 28 5.28 11.35 -1.70
CA ARG A 28 6.46 12.23 -1.82
C ARG A 28 6.70 12.79 -3.23
N CYS A 29 6.38 12.05 -4.30
CA CYS A 29 6.71 12.47 -5.68
C CYS A 29 5.62 12.29 -6.72
N GLY A 30 4.49 11.70 -6.36
CA GLY A 30 3.38 11.45 -7.29
C GLY A 30 3.63 10.34 -8.32
N ALA A 31 4.78 9.65 -8.32
CA ALA A 31 4.98 8.46 -9.14
C ALA A 31 4.05 7.31 -8.68
N GLN A 32 3.93 6.23 -9.46
CA GLN A 32 3.20 5.04 -9.03
C GLN A 32 3.74 4.51 -7.68
N ALA A 33 2.84 4.21 -6.76
CA ALA A 33 3.17 3.55 -5.51
C ALA A 33 3.30 2.04 -5.71
N TYR A 34 4.30 1.47 -5.05
CA TYR A 34 4.55 0.03 -4.98
C TYR A 34 4.63 -0.45 -3.53
N VAL A 35 4.60 0.48 -2.57
CA VAL A 35 4.66 0.17 -1.15
C VAL A 35 3.55 0.91 -0.40
N ARG A 36 2.83 0.18 0.45
CA ARG A 36 1.87 0.73 1.42
C ARG A 36 2.32 0.43 2.84
N ALA A 37 2.44 1.47 3.65
CA ALA A 37 2.68 1.37 5.08
C ALA A 37 1.38 1.75 5.83
N THR A 38 0.74 0.78 6.47
CA THR A 38 -0.42 1.03 7.34
C THR A 38 0.06 1.35 8.74
N LEU A 39 -0.30 2.51 9.28
CA LEU A 39 0.16 3.00 10.59
C LEU A 39 -0.60 2.30 11.72
N ALA A 40 0.13 1.78 12.72
CA ALA A 40 -0.46 1.05 13.83
C ALA A 40 -1.38 1.91 14.70
N SER A 41 -1.06 3.19 14.86
CA SER A 41 -1.79 4.09 15.76
C SER A 41 -3.13 4.58 15.22
N THR A 42 -3.25 4.75 13.91
CA THR A 42 -4.42 5.39 13.28
C THR A 42 -5.14 4.50 12.27
N GLY A 43 -4.51 3.40 11.82
CA GLY A 43 -5.00 2.60 10.71
C GLY A 43 -4.93 3.29 9.34
N GLY A 44 -4.45 4.54 9.29
CA GLY A 44 -4.20 5.25 8.04
C GLY A 44 -3.05 4.62 7.25
N SER A 45 -3.01 4.87 5.93
CA SER A 45 -1.98 4.33 5.05
C SER A 45 -1.16 5.43 4.40
N LEU A 46 0.15 5.22 4.30
CA LEU A 46 1.08 6.03 3.53
C LEU A 46 1.54 5.22 2.30
N LEU A 47 1.65 5.88 1.17
CA LEU A 47 1.97 5.28 -0.12
C LEU A 47 3.33 5.77 -0.64
N PHE A 48 4.18 4.82 -1.03
CA PHE A 48 5.52 5.12 -1.52
C PHE A 48 5.82 4.41 -2.85
N CYS A 49 6.56 5.07 -3.73
CA CYS A 49 7.23 4.37 -4.82
C CYS A 49 8.35 3.50 -4.25
N ALA A 50 8.81 2.51 -5.01
CA ALA A 50 9.87 1.59 -4.59
C ALA A 50 11.18 2.32 -4.18
N HIS A 51 11.44 3.50 -4.74
CA HIS A 51 12.58 4.34 -4.36
C HIS A 51 12.41 4.94 -2.95
N HIS A 52 11.34 5.69 -2.73
CA HIS A 52 11.13 6.40 -1.45
C HIS A 52 10.85 5.46 -0.28
N ALA A 53 10.25 4.29 -0.54
CA ALA A 53 10.02 3.29 0.49
C ALA A 53 11.32 2.90 1.20
N ARG A 54 12.42 2.72 0.47
CA ARG A 54 13.74 2.34 1.02
C ARG A 54 14.32 3.39 1.94
N GLU A 55 14.08 4.67 1.67
CA GLU A 55 14.57 5.78 2.50
C GLU A 55 13.80 5.88 3.83
N VAL A 56 12.53 5.49 3.86
CA VAL A 56 11.65 5.67 5.03
C VAL A 56 11.40 4.38 5.82
N GLU A 57 11.73 3.23 5.25
CA GLU A 57 11.40 1.91 5.80
C GLU A 57 11.87 1.75 7.25
N ASP A 58 13.14 2.01 7.53
CA ASP A 58 13.71 1.84 8.88
C ASP A 58 12.94 2.62 9.95
N LYS A 59 12.44 3.81 9.60
CA LYS A 59 11.69 4.69 10.50
C LYS A 59 10.22 4.31 10.62
N LEU A 60 9.60 3.87 9.52
CA LEU A 60 8.16 3.62 9.47
C LEU A 60 7.77 2.18 9.80
N ARG A 61 8.64 1.20 9.50
CA ARG A 61 8.40 -0.22 9.79
C ARG A 61 8.05 -0.49 11.26
N PRO A 62 8.72 0.10 12.28
CA PRO A 62 8.30 -0.09 13.68
C PRO A 62 6.99 0.62 14.05
N LEU A 63 6.55 1.60 13.24
CA LEU A 63 5.31 2.35 13.43
C LEU A 63 4.14 1.79 12.61
N SER A 64 4.42 0.85 11.71
CA SER A 64 3.43 0.26 10.81
C SER A 64 2.86 -1.03 11.38
N SER A 65 1.53 -1.19 11.32
CA SER A 65 0.86 -2.47 11.56
C SER A 65 0.93 -3.41 10.36
N ALA A 66 1.09 -2.87 9.14
CA ALA A 66 1.29 -3.65 7.92
C ALA A 66 2.23 -2.93 6.94
N TRP A 67 3.02 -3.72 6.22
CA TRP A 67 3.93 -3.27 5.18
C TRP A 67 3.75 -4.14 3.93
N LEU A 68 3.03 -3.62 2.94
CA LEU A 68 2.83 -4.26 1.65
C LEU A 68 3.88 -3.70 0.68
N ASP A 69 4.78 -4.55 0.18
CA ASP A 69 5.78 -4.20 -0.84
C ASP A 69 5.59 -5.06 -2.08
N GLU A 70 5.10 -4.43 -3.14
CA GLU A 70 4.85 -5.03 -4.46
C GLU A 70 5.93 -4.59 -5.46
N SER A 71 7.07 -4.06 -4.99
CA SER A 71 8.15 -3.63 -5.86
C SER A 71 8.79 -4.78 -6.67
N ALA A 72 8.54 -6.03 -6.29
CA ALA A 72 8.91 -7.21 -7.08
C ALA A 72 8.30 -7.18 -8.50
N ALA A 73 7.09 -6.64 -8.66
CA ALA A 73 6.41 -6.52 -9.94
C ALA A 73 7.17 -5.67 -10.97
N LEU A 74 8.08 -4.78 -10.52
CA LEU A 74 8.94 -4.01 -11.42
C LEU A 74 9.96 -4.86 -12.17
N SER A 75 10.30 -6.04 -11.62
CA SER A 75 11.26 -6.97 -12.22
C SER A 75 10.59 -8.03 -13.09
N GLU A 76 9.28 -8.20 -12.94
CA GLU A 76 8.49 -9.13 -13.73
C GLU A 76 8.27 -8.54 -15.13
N ARG A 77 8.64 -9.30 -16.15
CA ARG A 77 8.27 -8.97 -17.53
C ARG A 77 6.79 -9.31 -17.67
N PRO A 78 5.92 -8.37 -18.07
CA PRO A 78 4.53 -8.72 -18.33
C PRO A 78 4.51 -9.80 -19.42
N SER A 79 4.00 -10.99 -19.10
CA SER A 79 3.62 -11.95 -20.11
C SER A 79 2.30 -11.45 -20.70
N PHE A 80 2.38 -10.92 -21.91
CA PHE A 80 1.19 -10.65 -22.69
C PHE A 80 0.82 -11.98 -23.35
N ASP A 81 -0.19 -12.66 -22.83
CA ASP A 81 -0.82 -13.76 -23.55
C ASP A 81 -1.75 -13.12 -24.59
N ASP A 82 -1.24 -12.91 -25.80
CA ASP A 82 -2.00 -12.44 -26.96
C ASP A 82 -3.01 -13.53 -27.39
N GLU A 83 -4.16 -13.63 -26.72
CA GLU A 83 -5.36 -14.27 -27.27
C GLU A 83 -6.27 -13.16 -27.87
N ASP A 84 -6.64 -13.34 -29.14
CA ASP A 84 -7.24 -12.43 -30.14
C ASP A 84 -8.50 -11.65 -29.70
#